data_AF-A0A5J4Q7P5-F1
#
_entry.id   AF-A0A5J4Q7P5-F1
#
_cell.length_a   1.000
_cell.length_b   1.000
_cell.length_c   1.000
_cell.angle_alpha   90.00
_cell.angle_beta   90.00
_cell.angle_gamma   90.00
#
_symmetry.space_group_name_H-M   'P 1'
#
loop_
_entity.id
_entity.type
_entity.pdbx_description
1 polymer ?
#
loop_
_entity_poly.entity_id
_entity_poly.type
_entity_poly.pdbx_seq_one_letter_code
_entity_poly.pdbx_strand_id
1 'polypeptide(L)' 'MNRINQLFETNPKNLLSVYFCAGHPRLESTAETIRTLANNNINLIEIGIPFSDPMADGAVI' A
#
# COMPACT_ATOMS: atom_id res chain seq x y z
N MET A 1 -3.25 21.39 2.86
CA MET A 1 -3.49 20.23 1.98
C MET A 1 -3.02 18.97 2.65
N ASN A 2 -3.68 17.83 2.40
CA ASN A 2 -3.17 16.54 2.84
C ASN A 2 -2.10 16.02 1.85
N ARG A 3 -1.39 14.95 2.22
CA ARG A 3 -0.29 14.38 1.42
C ARG A 3 -0.75 13.89 0.04
N ILE A 4 -1.98 13.37 -0.05
CA ILE A 4 -2.55 12.85 -1.30
C ILE A 4 -2.79 14.00 -2.28
N ASN A 5 -3.47 15.07 -1.86
CA ASN A 5 -3.73 16.24 -2.70
C ASN A 5 -2.42 16.86 -3.19
N GLN A 6 -1.42 17.00 -2.30
CA GLN A 6 -0.12 17.53 -2.67
C GLN A 6 0.60 16.68 -3.73
N LEU A 7 0.49 15.35 -3.65
CA LEU A 7 1.07 14.44 -4.64
C LEU A 7 0.44 14.66 -6.02
N PHE A 8 -0.89 14.71 -6.08
CA PHE A 8 -1.62 14.88 -7.34
C PHE A 8 -1.44 16.28 -7.96
N GLU A 9 -1.20 17.31 -7.14
CA GLU A 9 -0.92 18.66 -7.63
C GLU A 9 0.50 18.82 -8.21
N THR A 10 1.48 18.13 -7.62
CA THR A 10 2.90 18.30 -7.99
C THR A 10 3.34 17.41 -9.15
N ASN A 11 2.86 16.17 -9.23
CA ASN A 11 3.23 15.26 -10.32
C ASN A 11 2.13 14.22 -10.61
N PRO A 12 1.07 14.58 -11.36
CA PRO A 12 -0.10 13.72 -11.55
C PRO A 12 0.12 12.51 -12.47
N LYS A 13 1.29 12.38 -13.12
CA LYS A 13 1.53 11.35 -14.15
C LYS A 13 2.39 10.22 -13.62
N ASN A 14 2.07 8.99 -14.05
CA ASN A 14 2.83 7.77 -13.76
C ASN A 14 3.00 7.49 -12.26
N LEU A 15 1.96 7.78 -11.47
CA LEU A 15 1.94 7.46 -10.04
C LEU A 15 1.83 5.94 -9.85
N LEU A 16 2.72 5.38 -9.04
CA LEU A 16 2.70 3.99 -8.64
C LEU A 16 2.09 3.87 -7.23
N SER A 17 0.95 3.17 -7.15
CA SER A 17 0.36 2.72 -5.89
C SER A 17 0.59 1.22 -5.73
N VAL A 18 0.96 0.78 -4.52
CA VAL A 18 1.16 -0.64 -4.21
C VAL A 18 0.29 -1.02 -3.02
N TYR A 19 -0.49 -2.07 -3.20
CA TYR A 19 -1.30 -2.71 -2.17
C TYR A 19 -0.60 -3.92 -1.57
N PHE A 20 -0.73 -4.10 -0.25
CA PHE A 20 -0.44 -5.37 0.42
C PHE A 20 -1.30 -5.53 1.68
N CYS A 21 -1.52 -6.77 2.11
CA CYS A 21 -2.26 -7.09 3.34
C CYS A 21 -1.35 -7.01 4.57
N ALA A 22 -1.78 -6.30 5.62
CA ALA A 22 -1.04 -6.20 6.87
C ALA A 22 -0.88 -7.58 7.53
N GLY A 23 0.30 -7.85 8.05
CA GLY A 23 0.62 -9.12 8.72
C GLY A 23 0.91 -10.29 7.77
N HIS A 24 0.95 -10.06 6.45
CA HIS A 24 1.42 -11.04 5.48
C HIS A 24 2.90 -10.79 5.09
N PRO A 25 3.76 -11.83 4.97
CA PRO A 25 3.50 -13.23 5.30
C PRO A 25 3.54 -13.53 6.81
N ARG A 26 4.04 -12.58 7.63
CA ARG A 26 4.13 -12.67 9.09
C ARG A 26 3.71 -11.35 9.72
N LEU A 27 3.23 -11.37 10.97
CA LEU A 27 2.74 -10.18 11.69
C LEU A 27 3.73 -9.00 11.62
N GLU A 28 5.01 -9.29 11.86
CA GLU A 28 6.09 -8.29 11.91
C GLU A 28 6.53 -7.78 10.53
N SER A 29 6.10 -8.43 9.43
CA SER A 29 6.54 -8.07 8.07
C SER A 29 5.95 -6.75 7.60
N THR A 30 4.84 -6.28 8.17
CA THR A 30 4.17 -5.03 7.75
C THR A 30 5.13 -3.83 7.76
N ALA A 31 5.89 -3.66 8.85
CA ALA A 31 6.80 -2.52 8.99
C ALA A 31 7.99 -2.61 8.01
N GLU A 32 8.52 -3.81 7.80
CA GLU A 32 9.59 -4.08 6.84
C GLU A 32 9.13 -3.80 5.41
N THR A 33 7.93 -4.26 5.03
CA THR A 33 7.32 -4.00 3.73
C THR A 33 7.16 -2.51 3.48
N ILE A 34 6.57 -1.75 4.43
CA ILE A 34 6.39 -0.30 4.28
C ILE A 34 7.73 0.42 4.10
N ARG A 35 8.74 0.09 4.92
CA ARG A 35 10.08 0.70 4.81
C ARG A 35 10.73 0.39 3.47
N THR A 36 10.59 -0.85 3.00
CA THR A 36 11.10 -1.28 1.69
C THR A 36 10.41 -0.50 0.58
N LEU A 37 9.08 -0.45 0.57
CA LEU A 37 8.32 0.28 -0.44
C LEU A 37 8.63 1.79 -0.43
N ALA A 38 8.77 2.40 0.75
CA ALA A 38 9.10 3.82 0.90
C ALA A 38 10.52 4.17 0.42
N ASN A 39 11.47 3.22 0.49
CA ASN A 39 12.82 3.40 -0.06
C ASN A 39 12.89 3.16 -1.58
N ASN A 40 11.79 2.73 -2.19
CA ASN A 40 11.65 2.59 -3.64
C ASN A 40 10.81 3.75 -4.19
N ASN A 41 10.79 3.92 -5.52
CA ASN A 41 10.06 4.99 -6.20
C ASN A 41 8.54 4.74 -6.22
N ILE A 42 7.92 4.53 -5.06
CA ILE A 42 6.48 4.34 -4.88
C ILE A 42 5.86 5.63 -4.37
N ASN A 43 4.71 5.98 -4.93
CA ASN A 43 4.03 7.22 -4.60
C ASN A 43 2.95 7.03 -3.53
N LEU A 44 2.25 5.90 -3.57
CA LEU A 44 1.23 5.53 -2.59
C LEU A 44 1.42 4.09 -2.11
N ILE A 45 1.12 3.88 -0.84
CA ILE A 45 1.09 2.55 -0.22
C ILE A 45 -0.32 2.35 0.32
N GLU A 46 -0.96 1.28 -0.12
CA GLU A 46 -2.27 0.83 0.33
C GLU A 46 -2.10 -0.37 1.24
N ILE A 47 -2.64 -0.29 2.45
CA ILE A 47 -2.50 -1.33 3.47
C ILE A 47 -3.89 -1.94 3.68
N GLY A 48 -4.06 -3.19 3.25
CA GLY A 48 -5.24 -3.99 3.55
C GLY A 48 -5.25 -4.39 5.02
N ILE A 49 -6.41 -4.23 5.68
CA ILE A 49 -6.63 -4.78 7.01
C ILE A 49 -7.24 -6.17 6.84
N PRO A 50 -6.63 -7.24 7.39
CA PRO A 50 -7.17 -8.59 7.25
C PRO A 50 -8.63 -8.68 7.68
N PHE A 51 -9.46 -9.30 6.85
CA PHE A 51 -10.87 -9.52 7.12
C PHE A 51 -11.18 -11.01 7.03
N SER A 52 -12.08 -11.50 7.89
CA SER A 52 -12.37 -12.94 7.99
C SER A 52 -13.19 -13.48 6.82
N ASP A 53 -13.91 -12.61 6.10
CA ASP A 53 -14.77 -13.00 4.97
C ASP A 53 -14.58 -12.05 3.77
N PRO A 54 -13.41 -12.10 3.09
CA PRO A 54 -13.06 -11.15 2.05
C PRO A 54 -13.71 -11.52 0.71
N MET A 55 -15.05 -11.46 0.65
CA MET A 55 -15.83 -11.86 -0.55
C MET A 55 -15.47 -11.10 -1.83
N ALA A 56 -14.87 -9.91 -1.70
CA ALA A 56 -14.49 -9.06 -2.82
C ALA A 56 -13.04 -9.28 -3.30
N ASP A 57 -12.22 -10.01 -2.52
CA ASP A 57 -10.81 -10.23 -2.83
C ASP A 57 -10.62 -11.50 -3.68
N GLY A 58 -9.64 -11.45 -4.59
CA GLY A 58 -9.28 -12.60 -5.42
C GLY A 58 -8.39 -13.61 -4.68
N ALA A 59 -8.25 -14.82 -5.21
CA ALA A 59 -7.56 -15.94 -4.55
C ALA A 59 -6.09 -15.72 -4.12
N VAL A 60 -5.45 -14.64 -4.59
CA VAL A 60 -4.06 -14.28 -4.25
C VAL A 60 -3.96 -13.31 -3.08
N ILE A 61 -5.02 -12.53 -2.83
CA ILE A 61 -5.06 -11.49 -1.80
C ILE A 61 -5.35 -12.11 -0.44
#